data_AF-A0A943UP11-F1
#
_entry.id   AF-A0A943UP11-F1
#
_cell.length_a   1.000
_cell.length_b   1.000
_cell.length_c   1.000
_cell.angle_alpha   90.00
_cell.angle_beta   90.00
_cell.angle_gamma   90.00
#
_symmetry.space_group_name_H-M   'P 1'
#
loop_
_entity.id
_entity.type
_entity.pdbx_description
1 polymer ?
#
loop_
_entity_poly.entity_id
_entity_poly.type
_entity_poly.pdbx_seq_one_letter_code
_entity_poly.pdbx_strand_id
1 'polypeptide(L)'
;MIRKIWPLMVVLSAVAMLSSCLGNDDDDVDNSYTYYNDAGIVSFSLGTMKQYRDTVAKDGSDSTYFVHIVGNSFPFVIDHVKGQIYNPDSLPFRTDVSRVVVTATTRNSALIYIKRLPSDTLGINKDSLVRYDATDSLDLRQPRVFRCLSLDGTGWRKYDVKVNVHQQSGDDFHWNRMADQPILSSMTAMKAVVLGDSLYVFGRAEGSGLVLGGSRKDGNLRMLTPDINTPIAADAYQGVVTMGRKMYFVNNGIVFSTPDGIHYEQKSHGDNGLVRLVAASRKELFALTTTGHIVCSRDEGSSWTETTIGDDKQLMPTEIAGYTCQPVRTNDEVDRILIVGKLTGRKYAASWTKITDYNDTHIVYPWTYVDVADDNRYALQAYNGLTITAYNDGALAFGTDAEGRFSQLLYSKDGGITWKPTETQAIPSAFQTSAAAFTGVADADNYIWLLNSDGQLWRGRLDRLAWKK
;
A
#
# COMPACT_ATOMS: atom_id res chain seq x y z
N MET A 1 54.43 67.38 75.29
CA MET A 1 54.77 65.98 74.94
C MET A 1 53.50 65.15 75.12
N ILE A 2 53.17 64.30 74.14
CA ILE A 2 52.17 63.21 74.19
C ILE A 2 50.69 63.66 74.16
N ARG A 3 50.26 64.26 73.03
CA ARG A 3 48.86 64.28 72.55
C ARG A 3 48.75 63.39 71.31
N LYS A 4 48.87 62.05 71.44
CA LYS A 4 48.64 61.11 70.32
C LYS A 4 48.24 59.69 70.78
N ILE A 5 47.26 59.54 71.67
CA ILE A 5 46.75 58.20 72.04
C ILE A 5 45.22 58.07 71.86
N TRP A 6 44.47 59.18 71.86
CA TRP A 6 43.02 59.16 71.63
C TRP A 6 42.55 58.99 70.18
N PRO A 7 43.33 59.31 69.12
CA PRO A 7 42.94 58.91 67.76
C PRO A 7 43.09 57.40 67.53
N LEU A 8 43.91 56.70 68.33
CA LEU A 8 44.21 55.29 68.10
C LEU A 8 43.07 54.37 68.53
N MET A 9 42.34 54.71 69.60
CA MET A 9 41.18 53.90 70.04
C MET A 9 39.97 54.08 69.13
N VAL A 10 39.73 55.27 68.57
CA VAL A 10 38.63 55.49 67.61
C VAL A 10 38.91 54.81 66.27
N VAL A 11 40.18 54.76 65.83
CA VAL A 11 40.58 54.00 64.64
C VAL A 11 40.49 52.48 64.88
N LEU A 12 40.81 51.98 66.09
CA LEU A 12 40.68 50.55 66.40
C LEU A 12 39.20 50.08 66.45
N SER A 13 38.27 50.94 66.90
CA SER A 13 36.84 50.65 66.88
C SER A 13 36.24 50.73 65.47
N ALA A 14 36.79 51.58 64.59
CA ALA A 14 36.37 51.67 63.19
C ALA A 14 36.83 50.47 62.34
N VAL A 15 37.99 49.86 62.66
CA VAL A 15 38.46 48.63 61.99
C VAL A 15 37.62 47.41 62.41
N ALA A 16 37.14 47.35 63.65
CA ALA A 16 36.28 46.25 64.11
C ALA A 16 34.84 46.29 63.54
N MET A 17 34.36 47.45 63.07
CA MET A 17 33.06 47.58 62.40
C MET A 17 33.13 47.30 60.88
N LEU A 18 34.33 47.31 60.28
CA LEU A 18 34.53 46.90 58.89
C LEU A 18 34.63 45.37 58.73
N SER A 19 34.84 44.61 59.80
CA SER A 19 34.82 43.14 59.76
C SER A 19 33.40 42.55 59.67
N SER A 20 32.35 43.37 59.78
CA SER A 20 30.96 42.92 59.60
C SER A 20 30.40 43.22 58.20
N CYS A 21 31.19 43.86 57.33
CA CYS A 21 30.94 43.98 55.89
C CYS A 21 31.91 43.10 55.07
N LEU A 22 32.52 42.13 55.75
CA LEU A 22 32.73 40.79 55.21
C LEU A 22 31.69 39.87 55.88
N GLY A 23 30.42 40.27 55.80
CA GLY A 23 29.45 39.24 55.44
C GLY A 23 29.96 38.73 54.10
N ASN A 24 30.13 37.42 53.96
CA ASN A 24 30.19 36.90 52.61
C ASN A 24 28.94 37.47 51.92
N ASP A 25 29.13 38.40 50.99
CA ASP A 25 28.22 38.61 49.87
C ASP A 25 28.29 37.35 48.98
N ASP A 26 28.12 36.20 49.63
CA ASP A 26 27.31 35.12 49.14
C ASP A 26 25.92 35.44 49.73
N ASP A 27 25.28 36.57 49.40
CA ASP A 27 24.28 36.45 48.34
C ASP A 27 24.75 35.48 47.24
N ASP A 28 24.78 34.20 47.61
CA ASP A 28 24.19 33.14 46.83
C ASP A 28 22.74 33.61 46.55
N VAL A 29 22.58 34.63 45.70
CA VAL A 29 21.84 34.34 44.48
C VAL A 29 22.55 33.11 44.00
N ASP A 30 21.99 31.97 44.36
CA ASP A 30 22.39 30.65 43.95
C ASP A 30 22.22 30.66 42.42
N ASN A 31 23.13 31.36 41.75
CA ASN A 31 23.59 31.15 40.41
C ASN A 31 24.49 29.91 40.50
N SER A 32 24.09 28.87 41.27
CA SER A 32 24.33 27.52 40.82
C SER A 32 23.74 27.45 39.42
N TYR A 33 24.61 27.70 38.45
CA TYR A 33 24.45 27.15 37.14
C TYR A 33 24.38 25.65 37.37
N THR A 34 23.14 25.14 37.49
CA THR A 34 22.89 23.72 37.59
C THR A 34 23.27 23.14 36.24
N TYR A 35 24.52 22.70 36.15
CA TYR A 35 24.99 21.99 34.97
C TYR A 35 24.50 20.55 35.07
N TYR A 36 23.56 20.21 34.21
CA TYR A 36 23.04 18.86 34.13
C TYR A 36 24.04 17.95 33.42
N ASN A 37 24.26 16.76 33.98
CA ASN A 37 25.08 15.70 33.38
C ASN A 37 24.33 14.88 32.32
N ASP A 38 23.02 15.10 32.16
CA ASP A 38 22.20 14.47 31.14
C ASP A 38 22.58 14.98 29.74
N ALA A 39 23.05 14.07 28.88
CA ALA A 39 23.34 14.36 27.48
C ALA A 39 22.47 13.48 26.57
N GLY A 40 21.75 14.09 25.62
CA GLY A 40 20.98 13.36 24.61
C GLY A 40 20.28 14.28 23.62
N ILE A 41 20.15 13.82 22.37
CA ILE A 41 19.32 14.46 21.35
C ILE A 41 17.87 14.02 21.58
N VAL A 42 16.94 14.97 21.66
CA VAL A 42 15.51 14.71 21.95
C VAL A 42 14.60 14.98 20.76
N SER A 43 15.05 15.76 19.78
CA SER A 43 14.39 15.87 18.48
C SER A 43 15.42 15.93 17.36
N PHE A 44 15.02 15.42 16.20
CA PHE A 44 15.83 15.40 14.99
C PHE A 44 14.90 15.54 13.78
N SER A 45 15.20 16.49 12.88
CA SER A 45 14.46 16.67 11.64
C SER A 45 15.36 17.19 10.52
N LEU A 46 14.89 16.99 9.29
CA LEU A 46 15.55 17.48 8.09
C LEU A 46 14.83 18.73 7.58
N GLY A 47 15.60 19.67 7.01
CA GLY A 47 15.09 20.82 6.28
C GLY A 47 14.51 20.43 4.91
N THR A 48 14.23 21.43 4.10
CA THR A 48 13.74 21.24 2.72
C THR A 48 14.83 20.64 1.83
N MET A 49 14.48 19.60 1.08
CA MET A 49 15.35 18.92 0.12
C MET A 49 14.78 19.00 -1.29
N LYS A 50 15.62 18.73 -2.29
CA LYS A 50 15.20 18.59 -3.68
C LYS A 50 14.94 17.12 -3.98
N GLN A 51 13.82 16.81 -4.63
CA GLN A 51 13.57 15.50 -5.24
C GLN A 51 13.57 15.68 -6.76
N TYR A 52 14.49 15.01 -7.46
CA TYR A 52 14.54 15.04 -8.92
C TYR A 52 13.54 14.04 -9.51
N ARG A 53 12.84 14.47 -10.56
CA ARG A 53 11.83 13.69 -11.29
C ARG A 53 12.10 13.77 -12.79
N ASP A 54 11.86 12.66 -13.47
CA ASP A 54 11.94 12.58 -14.92
C ASP A 54 10.69 13.21 -15.57
N THR A 55 10.88 13.81 -16.73
CA THR A 55 9.81 14.36 -17.58
C THR A 55 10.25 14.32 -19.03
N VAL A 56 9.31 14.47 -19.96
CA VAL A 56 9.61 14.64 -21.38
C VAL A 56 9.51 16.14 -21.73
N ALA A 57 10.51 16.67 -22.41
CA ALA A 57 10.51 18.04 -22.92
C ALA A 57 9.58 18.18 -24.13
N LYS A 58 9.25 19.42 -24.53
CA LYS A 58 8.33 19.67 -25.66
C LYS A 58 8.82 19.10 -27.00
N ASP A 59 10.13 18.90 -27.14
CA ASP A 59 10.76 18.30 -28.31
C ASP A 59 10.81 16.76 -28.25
N GLY A 60 10.24 16.14 -27.22
CA GLY A 60 10.23 14.69 -27.03
C GLY A 60 11.48 14.11 -26.37
N SER A 61 12.46 14.94 -25.99
CA SER A 61 13.67 14.48 -25.30
C SER A 61 13.46 14.26 -23.80
N ASP A 62 14.23 13.34 -23.20
CA ASP A 62 14.23 13.12 -21.77
C ASP A 62 14.80 14.34 -21.03
N SER A 63 14.12 14.75 -19.96
CA SER A 63 14.50 15.88 -19.14
C SER A 63 14.25 15.60 -17.66
N THR A 64 14.80 16.45 -16.79
CA THR A 64 14.58 16.36 -15.35
C THR A 64 14.18 17.70 -14.78
N TYR A 65 13.31 17.67 -13.78
CA TYR A 65 13.01 18.82 -12.93
C TYR A 65 13.09 18.38 -11.48
N PHE A 66 13.12 19.33 -10.55
CA PHE A 66 13.03 19.01 -9.13
C PHE A 66 11.79 19.62 -8.51
N VAL A 67 11.28 18.93 -7.50
CA VAL A 67 10.30 19.47 -6.56
C VAL A 67 10.94 19.63 -5.20
N HIS A 68 10.40 20.55 -4.40
CA HIS A 68 10.78 20.66 -3.00
C HIS A 68 9.99 19.67 -2.16
N ILE A 69 10.70 18.94 -1.29
CA ILE A 69 10.09 18.10 -0.26
C ILE A 69 10.48 18.64 1.11
N VAL A 70 9.50 18.70 2.01
CA VAL A 70 9.69 19.20 3.38
C VAL A 70 10.15 18.04 4.25
N GLY A 71 11.37 18.10 4.75
CA GLY A 71 11.97 17.02 5.54
C GLY A 71 11.22 16.71 6.84
N ASN A 72 10.53 17.69 7.44
CA ASN A 72 9.72 17.50 8.64
C ASN A 72 8.50 16.59 8.43
N SER A 73 8.10 16.31 7.18
CA SER A 73 7.06 15.34 6.86
C SER A 73 7.52 13.88 7.00
N PHE A 74 8.82 13.64 7.25
CA PHE A 74 9.40 12.32 7.40
C PHE A 74 9.93 12.15 8.83
N PRO A 75 9.22 11.41 9.70
CA PRO A 75 9.59 11.29 11.09
C PRO A 75 10.89 10.49 11.27
N PHE A 76 11.68 10.87 12.27
CA PHE A 76 12.88 10.16 12.69
C PHE A 76 12.67 9.51 14.04
N VAL A 77 13.20 8.29 14.20
CA VAL A 77 13.33 7.60 15.47
C VAL A 77 14.69 7.92 16.07
N ILE A 78 14.70 8.25 17.36
CA ILE A 78 15.90 8.40 18.18
C ILE A 78 15.94 7.20 19.13
N ASP A 79 16.73 6.18 18.78
CA ASP A 79 16.93 5.01 19.63
C ASP A 79 18.07 5.32 20.61
N HIS A 80 17.70 5.69 21.83
CA HIS A 80 18.64 6.01 22.91
C HIS A 80 19.42 4.79 23.45
N VAL A 81 18.90 3.57 23.26
CA VAL A 81 19.52 2.33 23.73
C VAL A 81 20.63 1.92 22.77
N LYS A 82 20.37 1.99 21.46
CA LYS A 82 21.35 1.67 20.42
C LYS A 82 22.22 2.85 20.01
N GLY A 83 21.86 4.08 20.41
CA GLY A 83 22.53 5.29 19.97
C GLY A 83 22.38 5.49 18.46
N GLN A 84 21.16 5.36 17.94
CA GLN A 84 20.87 5.48 16.51
C GLN A 84 19.81 6.55 16.24
N ILE A 85 19.95 7.26 15.13
CA ILE A 85 18.92 8.17 14.63
C ILE A 85 18.67 7.84 13.16
N TYR A 86 17.43 7.49 12.82
CA TYR A 86 17.07 7.11 11.46
C TYR A 86 15.60 7.35 11.16
N ASN A 87 15.27 7.57 9.89
CA ASN A 87 13.89 7.56 9.42
C ASN A 87 13.45 6.11 9.16
N PRO A 88 12.37 5.62 9.81
CA PRO A 88 11.82 4.29 9.54
C PRO A 88 11.38 4.13 8.09
N ASP A 89 10.67 5.13 7.57
CA ASP A 89 10.26 5.21 6.18
C ASP A 89 11.29 6.00 5.37
N SER A 90 11.79 5.41 4.29
CA SER A 90 12.80 6.03 3.44
C SER A 90 12.27 7.29 2.76
N LEU A 91 13.13 8.28 2.56
CA LEU A 91 12.82 9.44 1.73
C LEU A 91 12.53 8.99 0.28
N PRO A 92 11.74 9.76 -0.49
CA PRO A 92 11.42 9.44 -1.87
C PRO A 92 12.66 9.22 -2.74
N PHE A 93 12.55 8.36 -3.76
CA PHE A 93 13.64 8.11 -4.72
C PHE A 93 14.13 9.42 -5.35
N ARG A 94 15.45 9.51 -5.57
CA ARG A 94 16.18 10.69 -6.07
C ARG A 94 16.00 11.96 -5.22
N THR A 95 15.78 11.80 -3.92
CA THR A 95 15.97 12.89 -2.97
C THR A 95 17.46 13.19 -2.81
N ASP A 96 17.84 14.45 -3.02
CA ASP A 96 19.21 14.91 -2.81
C ASP A 96 19.47 15.16 -1.33
N VAL A 97 20.29 14.29 -0.76
CA VAL A 97 20.74 14.37 0.64
C VAL A 97 22.20 14.78 0.77
N SER A 98 22.81 15.34 -0.29
CA SER A 98 24.21 15.77 -0.27
C SER A 98 24.45 17.08 0.47
N ARG A 99 23.40 17.90 0.63
CA ARG A 99 23.43 19.20 1.32
C ARG A 99 22.10 19.47 2.02
N VAL A 100 21.95 18.98 3.25
CA VAL A 100 20.70 19.07 4.00
C VAL A 100 20.93 19.80 5.31
N VAL A 101 20.13 20.85 5.56
CA VAL A 101 20.07 21.47 6.88
C VAL A 101 19.41 20.49 7.84
N VAL A 102 20.09 20.17 8.94
CA VAL A 102 19.58 19.29 9.99
C VAL A 102 19.23 20.14 11.19
N THR A 103 18.07 19.90 11.80
CA THR A 103 17.71 20.47 13.10
C THR A 103 17.76 19.36 14.15
N ALA A 104 18.60 19.52 15.16
CA ALA A 104 18.69 18.62 16.30
C ALA A 104 18.60 19.43 17.61
N THR A 105 17.68 19.05 18.50
CA THR A 105 17.57 19.65 19.83
C THR A 105 18.05 18.68 20.89
N THR A 106 18.60 19.21 21.98
CA THR A 106 19.19 18.42 23.05
C THR A 106 18.47 18.62 24.37
N ARG A 107 18.57 17.62 25.24
CA ARG A 107 18.18 17.74 26.64
C ARG A 107 19.14 18.70 27.36
N ASN A 108 18.60 19.58 28.20
CA ASN A 108 19.35 20.48 29.07
C ASN A 108 20.48 21.26 28.36
N SER A 109 20.24 21.67 27.12
CA SER A 109 21.18 22.46 26.30
C SER A 109 22.55 21.81 26.09
N ALA A 110 22.62 20.47 26.14
CA ALA A 110 23.84 19.74 25.81
C ALA A 110 24.38 20.12 24.41
N LEU A 111 25.71 20.17 24.28
CA LEU A 111 26.41 20.55 23.06
C LEU A 111 26.49 19.38 22.10
N ILE A 112 26.31 19.65 20.81
CA ILE A 112 26.48 18.64 19.75
C ILE A 112 27.81 18.87 19.02
N TYR A 113 28.55 17.79 18.84
CA TYR A 113 29.71 17.69 17.97
C TYR A 113 29.47 16.64 16.90
N ILE A 114 29.98 16.86 15.69
CA ILE A 114 29.85 15.92 14.56
C ILE A 114 31.24 15.46 14.16
N LYS A 115 31.38 14.16 13.89
CA LYS A 115 32.59 13.61 13.26
C LYS A 115 32.64 14.05 11.80
N ARG A 116 33.73 14.69 11.39
CA ARG A 116 33.91 15.13 10.00
C ARG A 116 34.04 13.93 9.06
N LEU A 117 33.43 14.05 7.89
CA LEU A 117 33.63 13.15 6.77
C LEU A 117 34.74 13.69 5.84
N PRO A 118 35.39 12.83 5.03
CA PRO A 118 36.32 13.29 4.00
C PRO A 118 35.71 14.30 3.01
N SER A 119 34.39 14.21 2.80
CA SER A 119 33.60 15.14 1.99
C SER A 119 33.48 16.54 2.60
N ASP A 120 33.72 16.68 3.92
CA ASP A 120 33.51 17.93 4.63
C ASP A 120 34.72 18.89 4.48
N THR A 121 35.92 18.40 4.12
CA THR A 121 37.10 19.24 3.83
C THR A 121 38.21 18.44 3.11
N LEU A 122 38.84 19.02 2.07
CA LEU A 122 40.06 18.48 1.44
C LEU A 122 41.23 18.56 2.44
N GLY A 123 41.58 17.44 3.09
CA GLY A 123 42.87 17.29 3.80
C GLY A 123 42.87 17.31 5.33
N ILE A 124 41.72 17.13 6.00
CA ILE A 124 41.65 17.06 7.47
C ILE A 124 41.48 15.61 7.96
N ASN A 125 42.12 15.27 9.09
CA ASN A 125 42.02 13.98 9.76
C ASN A 125 40.56 13.53 9.98
N LYS A 126 40.26 12.30 9.56
CA LYS A 126 38.94 11.64 9.61
C LYS A 126 38.35 11.50 11.03
N ASP A 127 39.11 11.76 12.09
CA ASP A 127 38.69 11.61 13.48
C ASP A 127 38.52 12.94 14.23
N SER A 128 38.54 14.07 13.51
CA SER A 128 38.25 15.38 14.09
C SER A 128 36.75 15.57 14.34
N LEU A 129 36.42 16.04 15.55
CA LEU A 129 35.09 16.51 15.91
C LEU A 129 34.98 18.00 15.62
N VAL A 130 33.86 18.42 15.05
CA VAL A 130 33.51 19.85 14.87
C VAL A 130 32.22 20.14 15.60
N ARG A 131 32.07 21.35 16.14
CA ARG A 131 30.81 21.79 16.74
C ARG A 131 29.72 21.77 15.66
N TYR A 132 28.55 21.22 15.99
CA TYR A 132 27.38 21.27 15.13
C TYR A 132 26.86 22.70 15.02
N ASP A 133 26.50 23.09 13.80
CA ASP A 133 25.82 24.33 13.47
C ASP A 133 24.51 23.99 12.76
N ALA A 134 23.39 24.46 13.32
CA ALA A 134 22.06 24.21 12.76
C ALA A 134 21.80 24.98 11.46
N THR A 135 22.66 25.94 11.10
CA THR A 135 22.57 26.70 9.85
C THR A 135 23.38 26.08 8.72
N ASP A 136 24.35 25.21 9.04
CA ASP A 136 25.18 24.55 8.04
C ASP A 136 24.50 23.29 7.49
N SER A 137 24.73 23.02 6.21
CA SER A 137 24.21 21.85 5.53
C SER A 137 25.15 20.66 5.70
N LEU A 138 24.60 19.48 5.94
CA LEU A 138 25.35 18.24 6.05
C LEU A 138 25.19 17.38 4.80
N ASP A 139 26.26 16.71 4.39
CA ASP A 139 26.19 15.57 3.49
C ASP A 139 25.73 14.33 4.28
N LEU A 140 24.56 13.81 3.93
CA LEU A 140 23.89 12.68 4.56
C LEU A 140 23.84 11.45 3.65
N ARG A 141 24.56 11.45 2.52
CA ARG A 141 24.68 10.28 1.63
C ARG A 141 25.36 9.08 2.30
N GLN A 142 26.13 9.34 3.34
CA GLN A 142 26.73 8.33 4.20
C GLN A 142 26.39 8.61 5.67
N PRO A 143 26.38 7.59 6.54
CA PRO A 143 26.06 7.77 7.96
C PRO A 143 26.95 8.82 8.63
N ARG A 144 26.35 9.61 9.53
CA ARG A 144 27.04 10.62 10.35
C ARG A 144 27.16 10.16 11.79
N VAL A 145 28.17 10.66 12.49
CA VAL A 145 28.31 10.44 13.94
C VAL A 145 28.11 11.75 14.66
N PHE A 146 27.07 11.82 15.49
CA PHE A 146 26.79 12.93 16.40
C PHE A 146 27.23 12.52 17.81
N ARG A 147 27.90 13.43 18.51
CA ARG A 147 28.25 13.30 19.93
C ARG A 147 27.58 14.43 20.69
N CYS A 148 26.66 14.07 21.57
CA CYS A 148 26.00 15.00 22.48
C CYS A 148 26.76 14.98 23.81
N LEU A 149 27.25 16.14 24.25
CA LEU A 149 28.03 16.34 25.46
C LEU A 149 27.26 17.28 26.39
N SER A 150 27.03 16.85 27.62
CA SER A 150 26.44 17.66 28.69
C SER A 150 27.22 18.95 28.91
N LEU A 151 26.56 19.97 29.50
CA LEU A 151 27.21 21.26 29.72
C LEU A 151 28.31 21.22 30.78
N ASP A 152 28.22 20.32 31.77
CA ASP A 152 29.31 20.06 32.73
C ASP A 152 30.47 19.25 32.11
N GLY A 153 30.27 18.72 30.90
CA GLY A 153 31.24 17.90 30.18
C GLY A 153 31.41 16.48 30.71
N THR A 154 30.62 16.05 31.70
CA THR A 154 30.81 14.74 32.37
C THR A 154 30.03 13.62 31.72
N GLY A 155 28.82 13.90 31.24
CA GLY A 155 27.97 12.95 30.52
C GLY A 155 28.02 13.16 29.01
N TRP A 156 28.06 12.07 28.23
CA TRP A 156 28.01 12.14 26.78
C TRP A 156 27.27 10.96 26.16
N ARG A 157 26.75 11.16 24.95
CA ARG A 157 26.14 10.11 24.12
C ARG A 157 26.59 10.20 22.68
N LYS A 158 26.78 9.04 22.04
CA LYS A 158 27.01 8.89 20.61
C LYS A 158 25.70 8.53 19.91
N TYR A 159 25.47 9.14 18.75
CA TYR A 159 24.42 8.75 17.81
C TYR A 159 25.01 8.49 16.44
N ASP A 160 24.78 7.29 15.90
CA ASP A 160 24.97 6.98 14.49
C ASP A 160 23.70 7.37 13.73
N VAL A 161 23.81 8.42 12.91
CA VAL A 161 22.70 9.01 12.15
C VAL A 161 22.71 8.47 10.74
N LYS A 162 21.60 7.84 10.32
CA LYS A 162 21.43 7.29 8.98
C LYS A 162 20.14 7.83 8.36
N VAL A 163 20.26 8.48 7.20
CA VAL A 163 19.10 8.85 6.38
C VAL A 163 18.91 7.79 5.30
N ASN A 164 17.76 7.14 5.32
CA ASN A 164 17.38 6.15 4.31
C ASN A 164 16.65 6.86 3.15
N VAL A 165 17.01 6.54 1.91
CA VAL A 165 16.38 7.04 0.67
C VAL A 165 16.08 5.83 -0.21
N HIS A 166 14.89 5.79 -0.82
CA HIS A 166 14.56 4.74 -1.80
C HIS A 166 15.59 4.71 -2.93
N GLN A 167 15.89 3.52 -3.45
CA GLN A 167 16.91 3.29 -4.49
C GLN A 167 16.31 3.05 -5.88
N GLN A 168 15.00 2.90 -5.98
CA GLN A 168 14.24 2.74 -7.22
C GLN A 168 12.90 3.50 -7.10
N SER A 169 12.28 3.83 -8.22
CA SER A 169 10.98 4.51 -8.20
C SER A 169 9.89 3.53 -7.78
N GLY A 170 8.93 4.01 -6.99
CA GLY A 170 7.85 3.17 -6.48
C GLY A 170 6.74 2.91 -7.49
N ASP A 171 6.68 3.74 -8.53
CA ASP A 171 5.68 3.65 -9.59
C ASP A 171 6.21 2.87 -10.81
N ASP A 172 7.45 2.38 -10.73
CA ASP A 172 8.05 1.48 -11.71
C ASP A 172 7.30 0.14 -11.68
N PHE A 173 7.12 -0.43 -12.86
CA PHE A 173 6.37 -1.66 -13.06
C PHE A 173 7.03 -2.49 -14.15
N HIS A 174 7.27 -3.77 -13.86
CA HIS A 174 7.85 -4.69 -14.83
C HIS A 174 7.05 -5.99 -14.90
N TRP A 175 6.71 -6.38 -16.13
CA TRP A 175 6.17 -7.69 -16.42
C TRP A 175 7.28 -8.73 -16.53
N ASN A 176 7.09 -9.85 -15.85
CA ASN A 176 7.92 -11.03 -15.97
C ASN A 176 7.12 -12.09 -16.74
N ARG A 177 7.65 -12.53 -17.88
CA ARG A 177 7.09 -13.68 -18.58
C ARG A 177 7.49 -14.96 -17.85
N MET A 178 6.50 -15.78 -17.54
CA MET A 178 6.69 -17.07 -16.90
C MET A 178 6.79 -18.18 -17.97
N ALA A 179 7.08 -19.41 -17.55
CA ALA A 179 7.01 -20.55 -18.45
C ALA A 179 5.60 -20.70 -19.04
N ASP A 180 5.50 -21.08 -20.31
CA ASP A 180 4.20 -21.31 -20.94
C ASP A 180 3.48 -22.50 -20.28
N GLN A 181 2.16 -22.43 -20.24
CA GLN A 181 1.25 -23.30 -19.49
C GLN A 181 0.36 -24.08 -20.48
N PRO A 182 0.76 -25.29 -20.92
CA PRO A 182 0.04 -26.07 -21.92
C PRO A 182 -1.42 -26.38 -21.54
N ILE A 183 -1.71 -26.43 -20.23
CA ILE A 183 -3.06 -26.63 -19.70
C ILE A 183 -4.06 -25.56 -20.15
N LEU A 184 -3.60 -24.34 -20.44
CA LEU A 184 -4.47 -23.24 -20.86
C LEU A 184 -4.86 -23.37 -22.33
N SER A 185 -4.09 -24.09 -23.15
CA SER A 185 -4.27 -24.14 -24.60
C SER A 185 -5.55 -24.84 -25.06
N SER A 186 -6.18 -25.63 -24.20
CA SER A 186 -7.47 -26.25 -24.48
C SER A 186 -8.66 -25.38 -24.08
N MET A 187 -8.45 -24.26 -23.39
CA MET A 187 -9.51 -23.45 -22.81
C MET A 187 -10.10 -22.44 -23.82
N THR A 188 -11.42 -22.50 -23.99
CA THR A 188 -12.25 -21.57 -24.79
C THR A 188 -12.82 -20.42 -23.97
N ALA A 189 -12.73 -20.49 -22.64
CA ALA A 189 -13.03 -19.43 -21.70
C ALA A 189 -12.34 -19.74 -20.37
N MET A 190 -12.01 -18.72 -19.58
CA MET A 190 -11.31 -18.90 -18.30
C MET A 190 -11.59 -17.77 -17.31
N LYS A 191 -11.49 -18.10 -16.02
CA LYS A 191 -11.46 -17.16 -14.91
C LYS A 191 -10.36 -17.59 -13.94
N ALA A 192 -9.50 -16.64 -13.58
CA ALA A 192 -8.51 -16.85 -12.54
C ALA A 192 -9.01 -16.30 -11.19
N VAL A 193 -8.68 -17.01 -10.12
CA VAL A 193 -8.89 -16.58 -8.73
C VAL A 193 -7.64 -16.90 -7.91
N VAL A 194 -7.41 -16.12 -6.86
CA VAL A 194 -6.33 -16.37 -5.89
C VAL A 194 -6.93 -16.73 -4.55
N LEU A 195 -6.44 -17.82 -3.96
CA LEU A 195 -6.80 -18.22 -2.60
C LEU A 195 -5.52 -18.52 -1.81
N GLY A 196 -5.25 -17.71 -0.79
CA GLY A 196 -3.98 -17.74 -0.07
C GLY A 196 -2.81 -17.50 -1.02
N ASP A 197 -1.88 -18.45 -1.05
CA ASP A 197 -0.66 -18.40 -1.87
C ASP A 197 -0.82 -19.10 -3.24
N SER A 198 -2.04 -19.50 -3.60
CA SER A 198 -2.30 -20.31 -4.79
C SER A 198 -3.09 -19.55 -5.84
N LEU A 199 -2.67 -19.71 -7.09
CA LEU A 199 -3.39 -19.27 -8.28
C LEU A 199 -4.22 -20.44 -8.81
N TYR A 200 -5.52 -20.22 -9.01
CA TYR A 200 -6.43 -21.18 -9.60
C TYR A 200 -7.03 -20.62 -10.88
N VAL A 201 -7.18 -21.49 -11.89
CA VAL A 201 -7.80 -21.17 -13.16
C VAL A 201 -8.93 -22.15 -13.41
N PHE A 202 -10.14 -21.61 -13.52
CA PHE A 202 -11.34 -22.34 -13.89
C PHE A 202 -11.63 -22.01 -15.34
N GLY A 203 -11.65 -22.99 -16.23
CA GLY A 203 -11.86 -22.75 -17.65
C GLY A 203 -12.75 -23.78 -18.31
N ARG A 204 -13.24 -23.49 -19.50
CA ARG A 204 -14.06 -24.41 -20.30
C ARG A 204 -13.24 -24.90 -21.49
N ALA A 205 -13.07 -26.21 -21.62
CA ALA A 205 -12.49 -26.78 -22.83
C ALA A 205 -13.55 -27.29 -23.81
N GLU A 206 -13.21 -27.28 -25.10
CA GLU A 206 -14.10 -27.78 -26.15
C GLU A 206 -14.35 -29.30 -25.95
N GLY A 207 -15.61 -29.72 -26.03
CA GLY A 207 -16.01 -31.14 -25.95
C GLY A 207 -15.74 -31.88 -24.62
N SER A 208 -15.14 -31.24 -23.61
CA SER A 208 -14.59 -31.92 -22.42
C SER A 208 -15.00 -31.33 -21.07
N GLY A 209 -15.69 -30.18 -21.04
CA GLY A 209 -16.26 -29.60 -19.80
C GLY A 209 -15.34 -28.61 -19.08
N LEU A 210 -15.57 -28.43 -17.77
CA LEU A 210 -14.78 -27.53 -16.92
C LEU A 210 -13.38 -28.13 -16.65
N VAL A 211 -12.34 -27.32 -16.85
CA VAL A 211 -10.93 -27.62 -16.63
C VAL A 211 -10.42 -26.77 -15.47
N LEU A 212 -9.74 -27.40 -14.51
CA LEU A 212 -9.19 -26.73 -13.34
C LEU A 212 -7.67 -26.83 -13.32
N GLY A 213 -7.02 -25.68 -13.30
CA GLY A 213 -5.58 -25.55 -13.07
C GLY A 213 -5.31 -24.93 -11.70
N GLY A 214 -4.30 -25.45 -10.99
CA GLY A 214 -3.80 -24.84 -9.75
C GLY A 214 -2.28 -24.70 -9.74
N SER A 215 -1.74 -23.65 -9.15
CA SER A 215 -0.30 -23.44 -8.93
C SER A 215 -0.05 -22.81 -7.56
N ARG A 216 1.10 -23.13 -6.94
CA ARG A 216 1.56 -22.48 -5.69
C ARG A 216 2.71 -21.52 -6.02
N LYS A 217 2.46 -20.20 -6.06
CA LYS A 217 3.42 -19.07 -6.29
C LYS A 217 4.44 -19.15 -7.43
N ASP A 218 4.65 -20.32 -8.04
CA ASP A 218 5.65 -20.61 -9.07
C ASP A 218 5.10 -20.41 -10.48
N GLY A 219 3.79 -20.26 -10.63
CA GLY A 219 3.12 -20.13 -11.92
C GLY A 219 3.04 -21.44 -12.70
N ASN A 220 3.44 -22.58 -12.14
CA ASN A 220 3.35 -23.88 -12.79
C ASN A 220 1.96 -24.50 -12.54
N LEU A 221 1.03 -24.22 -13.45
CA LEU A 221 -0.33 -24.72 -13.41
C LEU A 221 -0.36 -26.21 -13.74
N ARG A 222 -0.99 -26.97 -12.85
CA ARG A 222 -1.23 -28.40 -13.01
C ARG A 222 -2.73 -28.67 -13.03
N MET A 223 -3.10 -29.67 -13.83
CA MET A 223 -4.48 -30.16 -13.87
C MET A 223 -4.87 -30.67 -12.49
N LEU A 224 -6.03 -30.23 -12.00
CA LEU A 224 -6.64 -30.73 -10.77
C LEU A 224 -7.75 -31.71 -11.14
N THR A 225 -7.92 -32.74 -10.30
CA THR A 225 -9.01 -33.71 -10.41
C THR A 225 -9.96 -33.50 -9.23
N PRO A 226 -11.10 -32.82 -9.43
CA PRO A 226 -12.13 -32.66 -8.42
C PRO A 226 -12.65 -33.99 -7.86
N ASP A 227 -12.82 -34.10 -6.55
CA ASP A 227 -13.45 -35.22 -5.86
C ASP A 227 -14.99 -35.10 -5.80
N ILE A 228 -15.58 -34.48 -6.82
CA ILE A 228 -17.02 -34.25 -6.91
C ILE A 228 -17.67 -35.31 -7.81
N ASN A 229 -18.69 -36.00 -7.28
CA ASN A 229 -19.43 -37.03 -8.03
C ASN A 229 -20.49 -36.46 -8.98
N THR A 230 -20.69 -35.14 -8.97
CA THR A 230 -21.62 -34.44 -9.84
C THR A 230 -20.84 -33.70 -10.93
N PRO A 231 -21.17 -33.87 -12.22
CA PRO A 231 -20.55 -33.08 -13.28
C PRO A 231 -20.68 -31.58 -12.99
N ILE A 232 -19.56 -30.85 -13.10
CA ILE A 232 -19.57 -29.40 -12.97
C ILE A 232 -20.01 -28.77 -14.30
N ALA A 233 -20.99 -27.87 -14.25
CA ALA A 233 -21.49 -27.12 -15.39
C ALA A 233 -20.36 -26.33 -16.08
N ALA A 234 -20.39 -26.31 -17.41
CA ALA A 234 -19.33 -25.72 -18.23
C ALA A 234 -19.21 -24.19 -18.08
N ASP A 235 -20.22 -23.52 -17.54
CA ASP A 235 -20.28 -22.08 -17.28
C ASP A 235 -20.06 -21.72 -15.80
N ALA A 236 -19.90 -22.70 -14.91
CA ALA A 236 -19.64 -22.49 -13.48
C ALA A 236 -18.41 -21.62 -13.22
N TYR A 237 -17.41 -21.65 -14.11
CA TYR A 237 -16.20 -20.81 -14.01
C TYR A 237 -16.52 -19.31 -13.91
N GLN A 238 -17.64 -18.84 -14.48
CA GLN A 238 -17.99 -17.42 -14.48
C GLN A 238 -18.28 -16.90 -13.06
N GLY A 239 -18.81 -17.78 -12.21
CA GLY A 239 -19.27 -17.48 -10.86
C GLY A 239 -18.35 -17.92 -9.73
N VAL A 240 -17.06 -18.14 -10.00
CA VAL A 240 -16.11 -18.49 -8.93
C VAL A 240 -15.73 -17.24 -8.15
N VAL A 241 -15.90 -17.28 -6.84
CA VAL A 241 -15.52 -16.22 -5.88
C VAL A 241 -14.74 -16.80 -4.72
N THR A 242 -14.00 -15.97 -4.00
CA THR A 242 -13.25 -16.37 -2.81
C THR A 242 -13.78 -15.66 -1.56
N MET A 243 -13.95 -16.43 -0.48
CA MET A 243 -14.36 -15.91 0.82
C MET A 243 -13.68 -16.72 1.93
N GLY A 244 -13.00 -16.03 2.85
CA GLY A 244 -12.19 -16.68 3.87
C GLY A 244 -11.11 -17.57 3.27
N ARG A 245 -11.16 -18.87 3.57
CA ARG A 245 -10.17 -19.87 3.11
C ARG A 245 -10.74 -20.84 2.08
N LYS A 246 -11.83 -20.47 1.39
CA LYS A 246 -12.48 -21.32 0.39
C LYS A 246 -12.82 -20.52 -0.87
N MET A 247 -12.83 -21.23 -2.00
CA MET A 247 -13.50 -20.83 -3.22
C MET A 247 -14.94 -21.32 -3.19
N TYR A 248 -15.86 -20.56 -3.77
CA TYR A 248 -17.27 -20.91 -3.90
C TYR A 248 -17.75 -20.72 -5.33
N PHE A 249 -18.72 -21.52 -5.76
CA PHE A 249 -19.39 -21.40 -7.05
C PHE A 249 -20.77 -22.06 -7.00
N VAL A 250 -21.59 -21.76 -8.00
CA VAL A 250 -22.89 -22.42 -8.22
C VAL A 250 -22.72 -23.45 -9.33
N ASN A 251 -23.26 -24.65 -9.11
CA ASN A 251 -23.37 -25.72 -10.08
C ASN A 251 -24.84 -26.16 -10.15
N ASN A 252 -25.53 -25.84 -11.25
CA ASN A 252 -26.96 -26.18 -11.44
C ASN A 252 -27.84 -25.82 -10.24
N GLY A 253 -27.74 -24.58 -9.76
CA GLY A 253 -28.53 -24.08 -8.63
C GLY A 253 -28.05 -24.49 -7.23
N ILE A 254 -27.02 -25.34 -7.14
CA ILE A 254 -26.43 -25.81 -5.87
C ILE A 254 -25.09 -25.12 -5.64
N VAL A 255 -24.84 -24.69 -4.40
CA VAL A 255 -23.57 -24.06 -4.01
C VAL A 255 -22.58 -25.12 -3.58
N PHE A 256 -21.37 -25.04 -4.12
CA PHE A 256 -20.22 -25.83 -3.71
C PHE A 256 -19.11 -24.92 -3.22
N SER A 257 -18.31 -25.43 -2.28
CA SER A 257 -17.10 -24.78 -1.81
C SER A 257 -15.90 -25.74 -1.90
N THR A 258 -14.70 -25.17 -2.02
CA THR A 258 -13.46 -25.96 -2.01
C THR A 258 -12.30 -25.12 -1.45
N PRO A 259 -11.46 -25.67 -0.56
CA PRO A 259 -10.27 -24.97 -0.08
C PRO A 259 -9.08 -25.06 -1.04
N ASP A 260 -9.12 -25.94 -2.03
CA ASP A 260 -7.94 -26.27 -2.83
C ASP A 260 -8.21 -26.65 -4.30
N GLY A 261 -9.46 -26.62 -4.74
CA GLY A 261 -9.86 -27.01 -6.10
C GLY A 261 -9.91 -28.53 -6.33
N ILE A 262 -9.61 -29.34 -5.31
CA ILE A 262 -9.66 -30.81 -5.35
C ILE A 262 -10.78 -31.32 -4.46
N HIS A 263 -10.86 -30.86 -3.21
CA HIS A 263 -11.83 -31.33 -2.22
C HIS A 263 -13.06 -30.42 -2.18
N TYR A 264 -14.23 -30.95 -2.54
CA TYR A 264 -15.48 -30.19 -2.66
C TYR A 264 -16.48 -30.52 -1.55
N GLU A 265 -17.08 -29.48 -0.99
CA GLU A 265 -18.16 -29.55 -0.02
C GLU A 265 -19.42 -28.93 -0.64
N GLN A 266 -20.51 -29.69 -0.71
CA GLN A 266 -21.82 -29.16 -1.07
C GLN A 266 -22.38 -28.34 0.11
N LYS A 267 -22.70 -27.07 -0.13
CA LYS A 267 -23.14 -26.12 0.91
C LYS A 267 -24.66 -25.96 0.97
N SER A 268 -25.34 -26.04 -0.17
CA SER A 268 -26.81 -25.94 -0.25
C SER A 268 -27.45 -27.23 -0.76
N HIS A 269 -28.74 -27.40 -0.51
CA HIS A 269 -29.52 -28.54 -1.00
C HIS A 269 -30.64 -28.06 -1.93
N GLY A 270 -30.98 -28.87 -2.93
CA GLY A 270 -31.99 -28.54 -3.95
C GLY A 270 -31.56 -27.39 -4.88
N ASP A 271 -32.36 -27.15 -5.92
CA ASP A 271 -32.19 -25.97 -6.77
C ASP A 271 -32.65 -24.73 -6.00
N ASN A 272 -31.71 -23.82 -5.73
CA ASN A 272 -31.97 -22.57 -5.02
C ASN A 272 -32.37 -21.43 -5.97
N GLY A 273 -32.63 -21.71 -7.25
CA GLY A 273 -32.91 -20.73 -8.28
C GLY A 273 -31.71 -19.82 -8.58
N LEU A 274 -30.48 -20.32 -8.34
CA LEU A 274 -29.24 -19.57 -8.50
C LEU A 274 -28.63 -19.84 -9.88
N VAL A 275 -28.18 -18.76 -10.54
CA VAL A 275 -27.43 -18.84 -11.80
C VAL A 275 -25.92 -18.91 -11.52
N ARG A 276 -25.42 -18.01 -10.65
CA ARG A 276 -23.98 -17.89 -10.32
C ARG A 276 -23.75 -16.99 -9.13
N LEU A 277 -22.59 -17.12 -8.48
CA LEU A 277 -22.11 -16.09 -7.56
C LEU A 277 -21.59 -14.89 -8.36
N VAL A 278 -21.80 -13.68 -7.84
CA VAL A 278 -21.42 -12.42 -8.49
C VAL A 278 -20.37 -11.65 -7.69
N ALA A 279 -20.34 -11.85 -6.37
CA ALA A 279 -19.35 -11.26 -5.47
C ALA A 279 -19.28 -12.04 -4.16
N ALA A 280 -18.22 -11.76 -3.41
CA ALA A 280 -18.11 -12.10 -2.00
C ALA A 280 -17.55 -10.91 -1.23
N SER A 281 -18.01 -10.73 0.00
CA SER A 281 -17.34 -9.90 1.00
C SER A 281 -16.47 -10.77 1.91
N ARG A 282 -15.98 -10.23 3.03
CA ARG A 282 -15.29 -11.05 4.03
C ARG A 282 -16.19 -12.10 4.72
N LYS A 283 -17.51 -11.87 4.77
CA LYS A 283 -18.45 -12.74 5.52
C LYS A 283 -19.74 -13.08 4.76
N GLU A 284 -19.97 -12.51 3.58
CA GLU A 284 -21.21 -12.68 2.81
C GLU A 284 -20.93 -13.12 1.37
N LEU A 285 -21.77 -14.00 0.84
CA LEU A 285 -21.79 -14.37 -0.58
C LEU A 285 -22.97 -13.70 -1.27
N PHE A 286 -22.79 -13.27 -2.51
CA PHE A 286 -23.84 -12.69 -3.33
C PHE A 286 -24.02 -13.50 -4.61
N ALA A 287 -25.27 -13.79 -4.97
CA ALA A 287 -25.60 -14.59 -6.14
C ALA A 287 -26.70 -13.95 -6.98
N LEU A 288 -26.61 -14.14 -8.30
CA LEU A 288 -27.66 -13.81 -9.26
C LEU A 288 -28.64 -14.97 -9.35
N THR A 289 -29.93 -14.69 -9.22
CA THR A 289 -31.00 -15.68 -9.37
C THR A 289 -31.46 -15.80 -10.82
N THR A 290 -32.20 -16.86 -11.15
CA THR A 290 -32.84 -17.07 -12.46
C THR A 290 -33.88 -15.99 -12.79
N THR A 291 -34.40 -15.30 -11.78
CA THR A 291 -35.33 -14.18 -11.92
C THR A 291 -34.63 -12.83 -12.08
N GLY A 292 -33.29 -12.79 -12.05
CA GLY A 292 -32.50 -11.56 -12.22
C GLY A 292 -32.34 -10.73 -10.93
N HIS A 293 -32.58 -11.33 -9.77
CA HIS A 293 -32.39 -10.68 -8.46
C HIS A 293 -31.01 -11.02 -7.88
N ILE A 294 -30.49 -10.17 -7.00
CA ILE A 294 -29.32 -10.51 -6.18
C ILE A 294 -29.78 -10.96 -4.80
N VAL A 295 -29.32 -12.14 -4.40
CA VAL A 295 -29.52 -12.69 -3.06
C VAL A 295 -28.21 -12.72 -2.29
N CYS A 296 -28.29 -12.73 -0.97
CA CYS A 296 -27.17 -12.76 -0.03
C CYS A 296 -27.25 -14.00 0.86
N SER A 297 -26.11 -14.66 1.05
CA SER A 297 -25.93 -15.70 2.05
C SER A 297 -24.93 -15.23 3.11
N ARG A 298 -25.21 -15.55 4.38
CA ARG A 298 -24.36 -15.27 5.55
C ARG A 298 -23.88 -16.53 6.26
N ASP A 299 -24.15 -17.68 5.65
CA ASP A 299 -23.91 -19.02 6.18
C ASP A 299 -23.17 -19.88 5.15
N GLU A 300 -22.19 -19.29 4.48
CA GLU A 300 -21.34 -19.97 3.48
C GLU A 300 -22.11 -20.61 2.32
N GLY A 301 -23.24 -20.02 1.93
CA GLY A 301 -24.05 -20.43 0.78
C GLY A 301 -25.15 -21.43 1.10
N SER A 302 -25.38 -21.79 2.37
CA SER A 302 -26.41 -22.74 2.78
C SER A 302 -27.83 -22.19 2.67
N SER A 303 -28.05 -20.92 2.97
CA SER A 303 -29.34 -20.23 2.82
C SER A 303 -29.18 -18.84 2.21
N TRP A 304 -30.26 -18.34 1.61
CA TRP A 304 -30.26 -17.13 0.79
C TRP A 304 -31.42 -16.21 1.16
N THR A 305 -31.11 -14.92 1.25
CA THR A 305 -32.08 -13.85 1.51
C THR A 305 -32.00 -12.81 0.40
N GLU A 306 -33.14 -12.27 -0.03
CA GLU A 306 -33.14 -11.23 -1.07
C GLU A 306 -32.43 -9.97 -0.59
N THR A 307 -31.62 -9.36 -1.47
CA THR A 307 -30.99 -8.07 -1.18
C THR A 307 -31.85 -6.92 -1.70
N THR A 308 -31.77 -5.78 -1.02
CA THR A 308 -32.39 -4.55 -1.49
C THR A 308 -31.57 -3.96 -2.66
N ILE A 309 -32.25 -3.57 -3.73
CA ILE A 309 -31.69 -2.83 -4.87
C ILE A 309 -32.23 -1.40 -4.78
N GLY A 310 -31.34 -0.41 -4.74
CA GLY A 310 -31.69 1.01 -4.58
C GLY A 310 -32.11 1.69 -5.88
N ASP A 311 -31.63 1.18 -7.02
CA ASP A 311 -31.83 1.75 -8.36
C ASP A 311 -32.56 0.77 -9.30
N ASP A 312 -32.72 1.15 -10.57
CA ASP A 312 -33.38 0.31 -11.57
C ASP A 312 -32.62 -1.01 -11.79
N LYS A 313 -33.25 -2.11 -11.37
CA LYS A 313 -32.72 -3.47 -11.51
C LYS A 313 -32.41 -3.87 -12.96
N GLN A 314 -33.03 -3.22 -13.97
CA GLN A 314 -32.71 -3.46 -15.37
C GLN A 314 -31.28 -3.03 -15.75
N LEU A 315 -30.64 -2.22 -14.91
CA LEU A 315 -29.26 -1.78 -15.07
C LEU A 315 -28.25 -2.79 -14.51
N MET A 316 -28.70 -3.89 -13.89
CA MET A 316 -27.82 -4.95 -13.40
C MET A 316 -27.11 -5.65 -14.56
N PRO A 317 -25.79 -5.81 -14.51
CA PRO A 317 -25.07 -6.54 -15.55
C PRO A 317 -25.52 -8.00 -15.61
N THR A 318 -25.78 -8.48 -16.83
CA THR A 318 -26.12 -9.89 -17.09
C THR A 318 -24.88 -10.77 -17.26
N GLU A 319 -23.74 -10.16 -17.60
CA GLU A 319 -22.44 -10.83 -17.67
C GLU A 319 -21.47 -10.14 -16.69
N ILE A 320 -21.24 -10.75 -15.53
CA ILE A 320 -20.31 -10.24 -14.52
C ILE A 320 -18.86 -10.45 -14.99
N ALA A 321 -18.14 -9.37 -15.19
CA ALA A 321 -16.72 -9.35 -15.55
C ALA A 321 -15.83 -9.64 -14.33
N GLY A 322 -16.24 -9.16 -13.16
CA GLY A 322 -15.58 -9.44 -11.89
C GLY A 322 -16.10 -8.54 -10.78
N TYR A 323 -15.47 -8.67 -9.62
CA TYR A 323 -15.82 -7.90 -8.43
C TYR A 323 -14.56 -7.49 -7.68
N THR A 324 -14.71 -6.51 -6.80
CA THR A 324 -13.74 -6.21 -5.74
C THR A 324 -14.46 -6.11 -4.41
N CYS A 325 -13.74 -6.44 -3.33
CA CYS A 325 -14.17 -6.20 -1.97
C CYS A 325 -13.02 -5.53 -1.23
N GLN A 326 -13.27 -4.34 -0.68
CA GLN A 326 -12.23 -3.57 0.01
C GLN A 326 -12.79 -2.96 1.29
N PRO A 327 -12.03 -2.98 2.40
CA PRO A 327 -12.42 -2.24 3.58
C PRO A 327 -12.50 -0.74 3.25
N VAL A 328 -13.47 -0.06 3.83
CA VAL A 328 -13.57 1.39 3.72
C VAL A 328 -12.43 2.02 4.52
N ARG A 329 -11.79 3.06 3.96
CA ARG A 329 -10.57 3.67 4.53
C ARG A 329 -10.70 4.13 5.98
N THR A 330 -11.91 4.49 6.41
CA THR A 330 -12.19 5.02 7.75
C THR A 330 -12.68 3.96 8.72
N ASN A 331 -13.04 2.77 8.26
CA ASN A 331 -13.54 1.69 9.10
C ASN A 331 -13.29 0.34 8.42
N ASP A 332 -12.36 -0.43 8.99
CA ASP A 332 -11.97 -1.74 8.50
C ASP A 332 -12.96 -2.85 8.86
N GLU A 333 -14.05 -2.56 9.59
CA GLU A 333 -15.21 -3.46 9.77
C GLU A 333 -16.33 -3.20 8.75
N VAL A 334 -16.10 -2.30 7.80
CA VAL A 334 -17.05 -2.00 6.72
C VAL A 334 -16.39 -2.31 5.39
N ASP A 335 -17.01 -3.18 4.60
CA ASP A 335 -16.57 -3.47 3.24
C ASP A 335 -17.38 -2.68 2.21
N ARG A 336 -16.68 -2.16 1.20
CA ARG A 336 -17.27 -1.77 -0.08
C ARG A 336 -17.04 -2.89 -1.08
N ILE A 337 -18.15 -3.41 -1.60
CA ILE A 337 -18.16 -4.35 -2.71
C ILE A 337 -18.46 -3.56 -3.98
N LEU A 338 -17.73 -3.85 -5.05
CA LEU A 338 -17.98 -3.35 -6.39
C LEU A 338 -18.17 -4.57 -7.30
N ILE A 339 -19.28 -4.64 -8.03
CA ILE A 339 -19.45 -5.56 -9.15
C ILE A 339 -19.41 -4.77 -10.45
N VAL A 340 -18.77 -5.32 -11.46
CA VAL A 340 -18.67 -4.73 -12.78
C VAL A 340 -18.99 -5.80 -13.81
N GLY A 341 -19.74 -5.42 -14.83
CA GLY A 341 -20.09 -6.34 -15.89
C GLY A 341 -20.68 -5.66 -17.11
N LYS A 342 -21.08 -6.47 -18.08
CA LYS A 342 -21.72 -6.02 -19.30
C LYS A 342 -23.23 -6.14 -19.20
N LEU A 343 -23.90 -5.17 -19.80
CA LEU A 343 -25.33 -5.21 -20.08
C LEU A 343 -25.52 -5.13 -21.59
N THR A 344 -26.28 -6.05 -22.15
CA THR A 344 -26.48 -6.18 -23.60
C THR A 344 -26.98 -4.87 -24.20
N GLY A 345 -26.37 -4.45 -25.32
CA GLY A 345 -26.75 -3.23 -26.04
C GLY A 345 -26.21 -1.93 -25.46
N ARG A 346 -25.42 -1.98 -24.37
CA ARG A 346 -24.77 -0.79 -23.80
C ARG A 346 -23.30 -0.67 -24.23
N LYS A 347 -22.89 0.58 -24.47
CA LYS A 347 -21.50 0.95 -24.80
C LYS A 347 -20.56 0.80 -23.60
N TYR A 348 -21.04 1.16 -22.41
CA TYR A 348 -20.24 1.17 -21.18
C TYR A 348 -20.59 -0.03 -20.30
N ALA A 349 -19.61 -0.49 -19.54
CA ALA A 349 -19.81 -1.49 -18.50
C ALA A 349 -20.71 -0.92 -17.39
N ALA A 350 -21.55 -1.77 -16.82
CA ALA A 350 -22.36 -1.43 -15.67
C ALA A 350 -21.59 -1.73 -14.38
N SER A 351 -21.50 -0.75 -13.50
CA SER A 351 -20.88 -0.87 -12.18
C SER A 351 -21.94 -0.70 -11.10
N TRP A 352 -21.89 -1.53 -10.07
CA TRP A 352 -22.77 -1.43 -8.90
C TRP A 352 -21.97 -1.60 -7.63
N THR A 353 -22.34 -0.88 -6.59
CA THR A 353 -21.67 -0.95 -5.30
C THR A 353 -22.63 -1.32 -4.18
N LYS A 354 -22.08 -1.94 -3.14
CA LYS A 354 -22.79 -2.20 -1.89
C LYS A 354 -21.84 -2.00 -0.72
N ILE A 355 -22.40 -1.51 0.38
CA ILE A 355 -21.73 -1.49 1.67
C ILE A 355 -22.21 -2.66 2.52
N THR A 356 -21.27 -3.38 3.13
CA THR A 356 -21.55 -4.37 4.18
C THR A 356 -20.87 -3.90 5.45
N ASP A 357 -21.67 -3.62 6.49
CA ASP A 357 -21.18 -3.23 7.82
C ASP A 357 -21.28 -4.44 8.76
N TYR A 358 -20.15 -4.86 9.33
CA TYR A 358 -20.11 -5.98 10.26
C TYR A 358 -20.34 -5.60 11.72
N ASN A 359 -20.33 -4.30 12.06
CA ASN A 359 -20.62 -3.82 13.41
C ASN A 359 -22.13 -3.71 13.65
N ASP A 360 -22.89 -3.33 12.62
CA ASP A 360 -24.35 -3.22 12.70
C ASP A 360 -25.04 -4.05 11.62
N THR A 361 -25.38 -5.28 11.99
CA THR A 361 -26.06 -6.24 11.12
C THR A 361 -27.54 -5.92 10.90
N HIS A 362 -28.10 -4.92 11.58
CA HIS A 362 -29.50 -4.50 11.38
C HIS A 362 -29.65 -3.55 10.19
N ILE A 363 -28.57 -2.86 9.79
CA ILE A 363 -28.59 -1.96 8.64
C ILE A 363 -28.19 -2.73 7.39
N VAL A 364 -29.15 -2.92 6.49
CA VAL A 364 -28.91 -3.53 5.18
C VAL A 364 -28.85 -2.43 4.12
N TYR A 365 -27.63 -2.03 3.72
CA TYR A 365 -27.45 -1.06 2.64
C TYR A 365 -27.83 -1.67 1.28
N PRO A 366 -28.56 -0.96 0.41
CA PRO A 366 -28.93 -1.48 -0.89
C PRO A 366 -27.73 -1.58 -1.85
N TRP A 367 -27.84 -2.42 -2.86
CA TRP A 367 -27.02 -2.29 -4.07
C TRP A 367 -27.38 -0.99 -4.78
N THR A 368 -26.38 -0.19 -5.13
CA THR A 368 -26.55 1.12 -5.76
C THR A 368 -25.80 1.14 -7.09
N TYR A 369 -26.47 1.62 -8.14
CA TYR A 369 -25.89 1.75 -9.47
C TYR A 369 -24.89 2.90 -9.50
N VAL A 370 -23.74 2.68 -10.11
CA VAL A 370 -22.76 3.74 -10.36
C VAL A 370 -23.10 4.35 -11.71
N ASP A 371 -23.79 5.50 -11.67
CA ASP A 371 -24.25 6.17 -12.88
C ASP A 371 -23.08 6.65 -13.74
N VAL A 372 -23.25 6.50 -15.05
CA VAL A 372 -22.26 6.90 -16.06
C VAL A 372 -22.77 8.18 -16.70
N ALA A 373 -22.38 9.32 -16.13
CA ALA A 373 -22.74 10.63 -16.67
C ALA A 373 -22.26 10.81 -18.13
N ASP A 374 -23.04 11.52 -18.94
CA ASP A 374 -22.76 11.76 -20.36
C ASP A 374 -21.41 12.46 -20.61
N ASP A 375 -20.93 13.25 -19.64
CA ASP A 375 -19.66 13.96 -19.70
C ASP A 375 -18.48 13.18 -19.07
N ASN A 376 -18.71 11.95 -18.60
CA ASN A 376 -17.67 11.09 -18.04
C ASN A 376 -16.70 10.59 -19.13
N ARG A 377 -15.58 11.30 -19.26
CA ARG A 377 -14.49 10.95 -20.19
C ARG A 377 -13.72 9.68 -19.82
N TYR A 378 -13.95 9.13 -18.63
CA TYR A 378 -13.27 7.96 -18.07
C TYR A 378 -14.25 6.82 -17.74
N ALA A 379 -15.36 6.73 -18.48
CA ALA A 379 -16.28 5.61 -18.38
C ALA A 379 -15.62 4.31 -18.88
N LEU A 380 -15.82 3.20 -18.15
CA LEU A 380 -15.31 1.89 -18.57
C LEU A 380 -16.11 1.38 -19.77
N GLN A 381 -15.44 1.11 -20.88
CA GLN A 381 -16.08 0.51 -22.04
C GLN A 381 -16.46 -0.95 -21.75
N ALA A 382 -17.52 -1.43 -22.40
CA ALA A 382 -17.94 -2.83 -22.36
C ALA A 382 -17.02 -3.71 -23.21
N TYR A 383 -15.74 -3.84 -22.82
CA TYR A 383 -14.75 -4.64 -23.55
C TYR A 383 -15.14 -6.12 -23.67
N ASN A 384 -14.68 -6.75 -24.74
CA ASN A 384 -14.70 -8.20 -24.88
C ASN A 384 -13.78 -8.82 -23.84
N GLY A 385 -14.21 -9.93 -23.23
CA GLY A 385 -13.46 -10.60 -22.15
C GLY A 385 -13.12 -9.69 -20.96
N LEU A 386 -13.92 -8.64 -20.69
CA LEU A 386 -13.68 -7.69 -19.61
C LEU A 386 -13.38 -8.44 -18.30
N THR A 387 -12.22 -8.14 -17.74
CA THR A 387 -11.68 -8.76 -16.52
C THR A 387 -11.48 -7.67 -15.49
N ILE A 388 -11.88 -7.96 -14.24
CA ILE A 388 -11.82 -7.03 -13.11
C ILE A 388 -11.19 -7.72 -11.91
N THR A 389 -10.21 -7.06 -11.28
CA THR A 389 -9.56 -7.57 -10.07
C THR A 389 -9.25 -6.45 -9.09
N ALA A 390 -9.26 -6.75 -7.79
CA ALA A 390 -8.85 -5.80 -6.76
C ALA A 390 -7.34 -5.59 -6.83
N TYR A 391 -6.88 -4.34 -6.85
CA TYR A 391 -5.45 -4.03 -6.91
C TYR A 391 -5.16 -2.71 -6.21
N ASN A 392 -4.14 -2.66 -5.33
CA ASN A 392 -3.64 -1.42 -4.73
C ASN A 392 -4.75 -0.47 -4.22
N ASP A 393 -5.66 -0.96 -3.37
CA ASP A 393 -6.79 -0.18 -2.82
C ASP A 393 -7.78 0.39 -3.87
N GLY A 394 -7.85 -0.25 -5.05
CA GLY A 394 -8.85 0.06 -6.09
C GLY A 394 -9.19 -1.15 -6.95
N ALA A 395 -9.77 -0.92 -8.12
CA ALA A 395 -10.10 -1.95 -9.10
C ALA A 395 -9.27 -1.76 -10.37
N LEU A 396 -8.71 -2.85 -10.89
CA LEU A 396 -8.01 -2.90 -12.15
C LEU A 396 -8.91 -3.58 -13.20
N ALA A 397 -8.96 -3.02 -14.41
CA ALA A 397 -9.74 -3.52 -15.52
C ALA A 397 -8.89 -3.64 -16.79
N PHE A 398 -9.18 -4.68 -17.57
CA PHE A 398 -8.74 -4.77 -18.96
C PHE A 398 -9.65 -5.69 -19.75
N GLY A 399 -9.56 -5.60 -21.06
CA GLY A 399 -10.21 -6.51 -21.99
C GLY A 399 -9.73 -6.22 -23.40
N THR A 400 -10.49 -6.65 -24.40
CA THR A 400 -10.20 -6.36 -25.80
C THR A 400 -11.30 -5.51 -26.43
N ASP A 401 -10.94 -4.75 -27.46
CA ASP A 401 -11.91 -4.11 -28.34
C ASP A 401 -12.58 -5.12 -29.29
N ALA A 402 -13.40 -4.61 -30.23
CA ALA A 402 -14.10 -5.44 -31.21
C ALA A 402 -13.15 -6.17 -32.17
N GLU A 403 -11.94 -5.64 -32.38
CA GLU A 403 -10.89 -6.22 -33.22
C GLU A 403 -9.96 -7.16 -32.46
N GLY A 404 -10.19 -7.39 -31.16
CA GLY A 404 -9.37 -8.28 -30.33
C GLY A 404 -8.09 -7.63 -29.79
N ARG A 405 -7.92 -6.31 -29.92
CA ARG A 405 -6.76 -5.60 -29.39
C ARG A 405 -6.97 -5.30 -27.91
N PHE A 406 -5.97 -5.60 -27.09
CA PHE A 406 -6.03 -5.31 -25.66
C PHE A 406 -6.13 -3.81 -25.38
N SER A 407 -7.01 -3.44 -24.45
CA SER A 407 -7.04 -2.11 -23.86
C SER A 407 -5.75 -1.83 -23.08
N GLN A 408 -5.49 -0.56 -22.76
CA GLN A 408 -4.60 -0.26 -21.64
C GLN A 408 -5.17 -0.87 -20.36
N LEU A 409 -4.32 -1.13 -19.37
CA LEU A 409 -4.83 -1.39 -18.02
C LEU A 409 -5.48 -0.10 -17.51
N LEU A 410 -6.72 -0.24 -17.07
CA LEU A 410 -7.52 0.83 -16.51
C LEU A 410 -7.67 0.62 -15.02
N TYR A 411 -7.69 1.71 -14.26
CA TYR A 411 -7.71 1.65 -12.82
C TYR A 411 -8.72 2.64 -12.23
N SER A 412 -9.49 2.18 -11.26
CA SER A 412 -10.47 2.96 -10.51
C SER A 412 -10.15 2.96 -9.01
N LYS A 413 -9.98 4.14 -8.43
CA LYS A 413 -9.85 4.35 -6.97
C LYS A 413 -11.16 4.73 -6.28
N ASP A 414 -12.20 5.04 -7.07
CA ASP A 414 -13.40 5.72 -6.62
C ASP A 414 -14.63 4.81 -6.64
N GLY A 415 -14.42 3.49 -6.65
CA GLY A 415 -15.51 2.51 -6.63
C GLY A 415 -16.22 2.37 -7.97
N GLY A 416 -15.50 2.53 -9.08
CA GLY A 416 -16.00 2.31 -10.44
C GLY A 416 -16.57 3.54 -11.14
N ILE A 417 -16.46 4.73 -10.55
CA ILE A 417 -16.96 5.99 -11.14
C ILE A 417 -16.08 6.41 -12.32
N THR A 418 -14.75 6.41 -12.13
CA THR A 418 -13.79 6.71 -13.20
C THR A 418 -12.76 5.61 -13.36
N TRP A 419 -12.41 5.32 -14.61
CA TRP A 419 -11.47 4.29 -15.03
C TRP A 419 -10.38 4.92 -15.87
N LYS A 420 -9.24 5.19 -15.24
CA LYS A 420 -8.14 5.93 -15.86
C LYS A 420 -7.06 4.96 -16.33
N PRO A 421 -6.45 5.17 -17.51
CA PRO A 421 -5.28 4.42 -17.90
C PRO A 421 -4.19 4.51 -16.85
N THR A 422 -3.54 3.38 -16.58
CA THR A 422 -2.32 3.35 -15.79
C THR A 422 -1.18 3.91 -16.62
N GLU A 423 -0.42 4.87 -16.09
CA GLU A 423 0.70 5.47 -16.83
C GLU A 423 1.88 4.51 -17.02
N THR A 424 2.06 3.53 -16.11
CA THR A 424 3.23 2.64 -16.09
C THR A 424 2.91 1.16 -16.33
N GLN A 425 1.64 0.73 -16.27
CA GLN A 425 1.25 -0.68 -16.40
C GLN A 425 0.64 -0.98 -17.78
N ALA A 426 1.41 -0.86 -18.87
CA ALA A 426 0.92 -1.34 -20.17
C ALA A 426 0.86 -2.88 -20.19
N ILE A 427 -0.17 -3.47 -20.81
CA ILE A 427 -0.19 -4.92 -21.08
C ILE A 427 1.05 -5.28 -21.92
N PRO A 428 1.75 -6.40 -21.65
CA PRO A 428 2.92 -6.78 -22.44
C PRO A 428 2.56 -6.86 -23.92
N SER A 429 3.35 -6.25 -24.80
CA SER A 429 3.10 -6.32 -26.26
C SER A 429 3.09 -7.74 -26.80
N ALA A 430 3.84 -8.65 -26.18
CA ALA A 430 3.88 -10.07 -26.48
C ALA A 430 2.71 -10.87 -25.87
N PHE A 431 1.90 -10.26 -24.99
CA PHE A 431 0.64 -10.82 -24.52
C PHE A 431 -0.43 -10.55 -25.58
N GLN A 432 -0.38 -11.36 -26.63
CA GLN A 432 -1.37 -11.40 -27.70
C GLN A 432 -2.15 -12.70 -27.54
N THR A 433 -3.35 -12.77 -28.09
CA THR A 433 -4.09 -14.03 -28.09
C THR A 433 -4.68 -14.33 -29.46
N SER A 434 -4.46 -15.55 -29.95
CA SER A 434 -5.06 -16.07 -31.17
C SER A 434 -6.52 -16.50 -30.99
N ALA A 435 -6.96 -16.66 -29.74
CA ALA A 435 -8.27 -17.13 -29.33
C ALA A 435 -8.90 -16.21 -28.27
N ALA A 436 -10.22 -16.29 -28.07
CA ALA A 436 -10.96 -15.31 -27.28
C ALA A 436 -10.84 -15.44 -25.74
N ALA A 437 -9.98 -16.33 -25.22
CA ALA A 437 -9.96 -16.68 -23.80
C ALA A 437 -8.70 -16.16 -23.09
N PHE A 438 -8.91 -15.19 -22.20
CA PHE A 438 -7.90 -14.68 -21.31
C PHE A 438 -8.52 -14.31 -19.96
N THR A 439 -7.67 -14.14 -18.96
CA THR A 439 -8.09 -13.68 -17.64
C THR A 439 -6.90 -13.07 -16.90
N GLY A 440 -7.17 -12.45 -15.77
CA GLY A 440 -6.16 -11.89 -14.90
C GLY A 440 -6.69 -11.66 -13.49
N VAL A 441 -5.77 -11.69 -12.54
CA VAL A 441 -6.10 -11.59 -11.11
C VAL A 441 -4.89 -11.06 -10.36
N ALA A 442 -5.10 -10.26 -9.32
CA ALA A 442 -4.05 -9.88 -8.40
C ALA A 442 -3.97 -10.83 -7.20
N ASP A 443 -2.77 -11.12 -6.72
CA ASP A 443 -2.54 -11.90 -5.50
C ASP A 443 -2.30 -11.02 -4.27
N ALA A 444 -2.21 -11.66 -3.10
CA ALA A 444 -1.96 -11.00 -1.82
C ALA A 444 -0.58 -10.31 -1.74
N ASP A 445 0.39 -10.78 -2.53
CA ASP A 445 1.71 -10.17 -2.67
C ASP A 445 1.70 -8.99 -3.67
N ASN A 446 0.53 -8.60 -4.17
CA ASN A 446 0.29 -7.55 -5.16
C ASN A 446 0.90 -7.82 -6.54
N TYR A 447 1.14 -9.08 -6.91
CA TYR A 447 1.38 -9.41 -8.32
C TYR A 447 0.05 -9.50 -9.06
N ILE A 448 -0.03 -8.78 -10.18
CA ILE A 448 -1.04 -9.00 -11.21
C ILE A 448 -0.57 -10.18 -12.05
N TRP A 449 -1.42 -11.17 -12.25
CA TRP A 449 -1.22 -12.30 -13.13
C TRP A 449 -2.08 -12.13 -14.38
N LEU A 450 -1.51 -12.39 -15.56
CA LEU A 450 -2.21 -12.42 -16.85
C LEU A 450 -2.01 -13.77 -17.50
N LEU A 451 -3.11 -14.34 -18.02
CA LEU A 451 -3.16 -15.68 -18.61
C LEU A 451 -4.00 -15.68 -19.86
N ASN A 452 -3.63 -16.46 -20.87
CA ASN A 452 -4.44 -16.66 -22.07
C ASN A 452 -4.39 -18.10 -22.58
N SER A 453 -5.29 -18.40 -23.52
CA SER A 453 -5.39 -19.70 -24.18
C SER A 453 -4.26 -20.01 -25.16
N ASP A 454 -3.28 -19.13 -25.36
CA ASP A 454 -2.05 -19.48 -26.07
C ASP A 454 -1.01 -20.09 -25.10
N GLY A 455 -1.38 -20.31 -23.84
CA GLY A 455 -0.50 -20.83 -22.80
C GLY A 455 0.35 -19.76 -22.12
N GLN A 456 0.21 -18.49 -22.49
CA GLN A 456 1.08 -17.46 -21.93
C GLN A 456 0.69 -17.14 -20.49
N LEU A 457 1.72 -17.01 -19.64
CA LEU A 457 1.59 -16.59 -18.26
C LEU A 457 2.55 -15.44 -17.98
N TRP A 458 2.02 -14.36 -17.42
CA TRP A 458 2.80 -13.19 -17.04
C TRP A 458 2.46 -12.76 -15.63
N ARG A 459 3.44 -12.22 -14.92
CA ARG A 459 3.21 -11.55 -13.63
C ARG A 459 3.94 -10.22 -13.53
N GLY A 460 3.31 -9.23 -12.92
CA GLY A 460 3.91 -7.90 -12.74
C GLY A 460 3.39 -7.23 -11.49
N ARG A 461 4.19 -6.34 -10.91
CA ARG A 461 3.85 -5.63 -9.67
C ARG A 461 4.50 -4.25 -9.68
N LEU A 462 3.82 -3.27 -9.09
CA LEU A 462 4.41 -1.98 -8.76
C LEU A 462 5.48 -2.12 -7.68
N ASP A 463 6.65 -1.54 -7.91
CA ASP A 463 7.78 -1.65 -6.99
C ASP A 463 7.45 -1.20 -5.56
N ARG A 464 6.66 -0.13 -5.39
CA ARG A 464 6.23 0.31 -4.05
C ARG A 464 5.45 -0.74 -3.26
N LEU A 465 4.79 -1.67 -3.94
CA LEU A 465 4.02 -2.73 -3.30
C LEU A 465 4.92 -3.89 -2.86
N ALA A 466 6.18 -3.93 -3.29
CA ALA A 466 7.19 -4.83 -2.76
C ALA A 466 7.80 -4.36 -1.42
N TRP A 467 7.65 -3.07 -1.09
CA TRP A 467 8.33 -2.46 0.05
C TRP A 467 7.53 -2.55 1.35
N LYS A 468 6.21 -2.73 1.27
CA LYS A 468 5.37 -2.98 2.44
C LYS A 468 5.74 -4.35 3.03
N LYS A 469 6.30 -4.35 4.24
CA LYS A 469 6.54 -5.55 5.04
C LYS A 469 5.61 -5.57 6.24
#